data_AF-A0A8K0GJR5-F1
#
_entry.id   AF-A0A8K0GJR5-F1
#
_cell.length_a   1.000
_cell.length_b   1.000
_cell.length_c   1.000
_cell.angle_alpha   90.00
_cell.angle_beta   90.00
_cell.angle_gamma   90.00
#
_symmetry.space_group_name_H-M   'P 1'
#
loop_
_entity.id
_entity.type
_entity.pdbx_description
1 polymer ?
#
loop_
_entity_poly.entity_id
_entity_poly.type
_entity_poly.pdbx_seq_one_letter_code
_entity_poly.pdbx_strand_id
1 'polypeptide(L)'
;MAVLKSTHFKSSYENPEKAVNILIETEKLKMIKSNRERLIPIVKTTILCGRENIPLRGHRDDGTLSDEIGQGRSRALLKFYIDSGDSFLQKHLETAPKNATYLSKTTRNCHYQKSTRQDKEAKYYAVLGDETADASGTEQLSVYIRYVNIQKSTIHEEFICFLSATDLTGAALTNQIVQELNRVGLQVENLRGQGYDGSAHIFGKLSGVQSRVKQLQPLATYMH
;
A
#
# COMPACT_ATOMS: atom_id res chain seq x y z
N MET A 1 -0.01 29.92 48.34
CA MET A 1 0.55 29.32 47.11
C MET A 1 1.99 28.81 47.25
N ALA A 2 2.91 29.52 47.91
CA ALA A 2 4.33 29.10 48.00
C ALA A 2 4.56 27.77 48.76
N VAL A 3 3.86 27.58 49.89
CA VAL A 3 3.97 26.35 50.71
C VAL A 3 3.56 25.11 49.92
N LEU A 4 2.47 25.19 49.16
CA LEU A 4 2.00 24.12 48.27
C LEU A 4 3.02 23.75 47.17
N LYS A 5 3.65 24.76 46.56
CA LYS A 5 4.70 24.51 45.56
C LYS A 5 5.92 23.82 46.17
N SER A 6 6.30 24.22 47.39
CA SER A 6 7.42 23.61 48.12
C SER A 6 7.13 22.16 48.52
N THR A 7 5.91 21.83 48.94
CA THR A 7 5.53 20.45 49.30
C THR A 7 5.43 19.55 48.06
N HIS A 8 4.91 20.07 46.95
CA HIS A 8 4.93 19.34 45.67
C HIS A 8 6.35 19.08 45.18
N PHE A 9 7.25 20.07 45.24
CA PHE A 9 8.65 19.91 44.86
C PHE A 9 9.36 18.85 45.72
N LYS A 10 9.19 18.91 47.05
CA LYS A 10 9.78 17.92 47.97
C LYS A 10 9.25 16.50 47.71
N SER A 11 7.94 16.35 47.47
CA SER A 11 7.31 15.06 47.14
C SER A 11 7.81 14.48 45.81
N SER A 12 7.97 15.30 44.77
CA SER A 12 8.53 14.87 43.48
C SER A 12 10.04 14.57 43.55
N TYR A 13 10.78 15.26 44.42
CA TYR A 13 12.20 15.00 44.64
C TYR A 13 12.44 13.69 45.41
N GLU A 14 11.61 13.41 46.42
CA GLU A 14 11.68 12.18 47.22
C GLU A 14 11.11 10.95 46.50
N ASN A 15 10.17 11.14 45.56
CA ASN A 15 9.55 10.05 44.77
C ASN A 15 9.45 10.46 43.29
N PRO A 16 10.56 10.43 42.53
CA PRO A 16 10.57 10.88 41.14
C PRO A 16 9.63 10.05 40.25
N GLU A 17 9.41 8.75 40.53
CA GLU A 17 8.45 7.95 39.74
C GLU A 17 6.99 8.37 39.88
N LYS A 18 6.63 9.10 40.94
CA LYS A 18 5.27 9.65 41.15
C LYS A 18 5.11 11.04 40.56
N ALA A 19 6.17 11.62 39.99
CA ALA A 19 6.09 12.90 39.33
C ALA A 19 5.16 12.80 38.11
N VAL A 20 4.25 13.78 37.97
CA VAL A 20 3.18 13.76 36.97
C VAL A 20 3.73 13.63 35.55
N ASN A 21 4.87 14.26 35.25
CA ASN A 21 5.53 14.17 33.96
C ASN A 21 6.00 12.74 33.64
N ILE A 22 6.61 12.05 34.62
CA ILE A 22 7.10 10.68 34.47
C ILE A 22 5.93 9.69 34.34
N LEU A 23 4.85 9.88 35.11
CA LEU A 23 3.65 9.07 35.00
C LEU A 23 2.99 9.21 33.63
N ILE A 24 2.83 10.44 33.12
CA ILE A 24 2.27 10.70 31.79
C ILE A 24 3.13 10.03 30.71
N GLU A 25 4.45 10.16 30.79
CA GLU A 25 5.37 9.55 29.83
C GLU A 25 5.31 8.01 29.88
N THR A 26 5.28 7.45 31.08
CA THR A 26 5.15 6.01 31.30
C THR A 26 3.84 5.46 30.71
N GLU A 27 2.72 6.13 30.95
CA GLU A 27 1.42 5.72 30.38
C GLU A 27 1.37 5.88 28.86
N LYS A 28 1.96 6.94 28.31
CA LYS A 28 2.12 7.09 26.85
C LYS A 28 2.92 5.93 26.26
N LEU A 29 4.05 5.55 26.87
CA LEU A 29 4.88 4.44 26.41
C LEU A 29 4.14 3.10 26.49
N LYS A 30 3.39 2.84 27.58
CA LYS A 30 2.53 1.65 27.70
C LYS A 30 1.48 1.60 26.61
N MET A 31 0.82 2.74 26.33
CA MET A 31 -0.18 2.83 25.27
C MET A 31 0.43 2.58 23.88
N ILE A 32 1.60 3.17 23.59
CA ILE A 32 2.33 2.93 22.33
C ILE A 32 2.68 1.45 22.18
N LYS A 33 3.22 0.84 23.25
CA LYS A 33 3.56 -0.59 23.24
C LYS A 33 2.32 -1.45 22.97
N SER A 34 1.22 -1.20 23.69
CA SER A 34 -0.03 -1.93 23.48
C SER A 34 -0.58 -1.76 22.07
N ASN A 35 -0.54 -0.54 21.52
CA ASN A 35 -0.99 -0.29 20.15
C ASN A 35 -0.13 -1.02 19.11
N ARG A 36 1.18 -1.14 19.34
CA ARG A 36 2.08 -1.92 18.46
C ARG A 36 1.73 -3.40 18.49
N GLU A 37 1.56 -4.00 19.67
CA GLU A 37 1.15 -5.42 19.81
C GLU A 37 -0.12 -5.72 19.00
N ARG A 38 -1.11 -4.82 19.05
CA ARG A 38 -2.37 -4.97 18.30
C ARG A 38 -2.19 -4.91 16.76
N LEU A 39 -1.23 -4.12 16.29
CA LEU A 39 -1.01 -3.89 14.84
C LEU A 39 -0.08 -4.93 14.20
N ILE A 40 0.83 -5.53 14.97
CA ILE A 40 1.78 -6.55 14.48
C ILE A 40 1.10 -7.66 13.67
N PRO A 41 0.05 -8.36 14.14
CA PRO A 41 -0.56 -9.47 13.40
C PRO A 41 -1.23 -9.00 12.10
N ILE A 42 -1.82 -7.81 12.09
CA ILE A 42 -2.44 -7.20 10.90
C ILE A 42 -1.39 -6.90 9.83
N VAL A 43 -0.27 -6.29 10.22
CA VAL A 43 0.84 -5.97 9.32
C VAL A 43 1.51 -7.25 8.81
N LYS A 44 1.79 -8.22 9.70
CA LYS A 44 2.39 -9.51 9.31
C LYS A 44 1.50 -10.28 8.34
N THR A 45 0.20 -10.32 8.57
CA THR A 45 -0.77 -10.91 7.65
C THR A 45 -0.71 -10.24 6.28
N THR A 46 -0.65 -8.91 6.24
CA THR A 46 -0.57 -8.15 4.98
C THR A 46 0.73 -8.47 4.23
N ILE A 47 1.87 -8.50 4.92
CA ILE A 47 3.17 -8.84 4.33
C ILE A 47 3.18 -10.27 3.81
N LEU A 48 2.70 -11.24 4.59
CA LEU A 48 2.61 -12.63 4.20
C LEU A 48 1.77 -12.78 2.93
N CYS A 49 0.60 -12.14 2.90
CA CYS A 49 -0.25 -12.19 1.72
C CYS A 49 0.42 -11.57 0.49
N GLY A 50 1.14 -10.46 0.67
CA GLY A 50 1.90 -9.84 -0.41
C GLY A 50 3.06 -10.69 -0.94
N ARG A 51 3.77 -11.39 -0.06
CA ARG A 51 4.91 -12.26 -0.42
C ARG A 51 4.48 -13.53 -1.15
N GLU A 52 3.40 -14.14 -0.67
CA GLU A 52 2.93 -15.44 -1.17
C GLU A 52 1.90 -15.30 -2.31
N ASN A 53 1.70 -14.09 -2.84
CA ASN A 53 0.67 -13.79 -3.84
C ASN A 53 -0.74 -14.25 -3.42
N ILE A 54 -1.02 -14.18 -2.12
CA ILE A 54 -2.30 -14.60 -1.53
C ILE A 54 -3.25 -13.38 -1.58
N PRO A 55 -4.41 -13.48 -2.25
CA PRO A 55 -5.37 -12.39 -2.26
C PRO A 55 -5.84 -12.07 -0.85
N LEU A 56 -5.70 -10.81 -0.44
CA LEU A 56 -6.17 -10.33 0.87
C LEU A 56 -7.69 -10.49 1.05
N ARG A 57 -8.43 -10.45 -0.07
CA ARG A 57 -9.89 -10.47 -0.11
C ARG A 57 -10.43 -11.82 -0.56
N GLY A 58 -11.67 -12.10 -0.17
CA GLY A 58 -12.43 -13.27 -0.58
C GLY A 58 -13.78 -12.86 -1.17
N HIS A 59 -14.63 -13.84 -1.42
CA HIS A 59 -15.96 -13.61 -2.00
C HIS A 59 -16.85 -12.80 -1.05
N ARG A 60 -16.77 -13.06 0.26
CA ARG A 60 -17.39 -12.28 1.34
C ARG A 60 -16.28 -11.73 2.23
N ASP A 61 -16.31 -10.44 2.55
CA ASP A 61 -15.16 -9.80 3.21
C ASP A 61 -15.62 -8.64 4.11
N ASP A 62 -16.78 -8.89 4.70
CA ASP A 62 -17.59 -8.06 5.57
C ASP A 62 -18.12 -8.91 6.74
N GLY A 63 -18.64 -8.27 7.78
CA GLY A 63 -19.13 -8.95 8.99
C GLY A 63 -18.04 -9.35 10.00
N THR A 64 -18.44 -10.18 10.97
CA THR A 64 -17.59 -10.67 12.08
C THR A 64 -16.67 -11.79 11.60
N LEU A 65 -15.51 -11.96 12.25
CA LEU A 65 -14.63 -13.11 11.97
C LEU A 65 -15.41 -14.37 12.36
N SER A 66 -15.89 -15.12 11.36
CA SER A 66 -16.62 -16.38 11.55
C SER A 66 -15.96 -17.47 10.72
N ASP A 67 -16.27 -18.73 11.01
CA ASP A 67 -15.74 -19.90 10.31
C ASP A 67 -16.37 -20.11 8.92
N GLU A 68 -17.11 -19.11 8.42
CA GLU A 68 -17.76 -19.21 7.14
C GLU A 68 -16.76 -19.28 5.99
N ILE A 69 -16.98 -20.27 5.12
CA ILE A 69 -16.25 -20.42 3.88
C ILE A 69 -16.48 -19.16 3.03
N GLY A 70 -15.39 -18.57 2.55
CA GLY A 70 -15.44 -17.40 1.67
C GLY A 70 -15.12 -16.07 2.34
N GLN A 71 -14.85 -16.04 3.66
CA GLN A 71 -14.19 -14.89 4.30
C GLN A 71 -12.81 -14.65 3.68
N GLY A 72 -12.48 -13.40 3.36
CA GLY A 72 -11.18 -13.09 2.72
C GLY A 72 -9.96 -13.65 3.44
N ARG A 73 -8.92 -14.03 2.69
CA ARG A 73 -7.80 -14.81 3.25
C ARG A 73 -7.07 -14.09 4.38
N SER A 74 -7.03 -12.75 4.38
CA SER A 74 -6.46 -12.00 5.50
C SER A 74 -7.28 -12.16 6.79
N ARG A 75 -8.60 -12.30 6.69
CA ARG A 75 -9.48 -12.51 7.84
C ARG A 75 -9.29 -13.90 8.43
N ALA A 76 -9.15 -14.91 7.58
CA ALA A 76 -8.83 -16.27 8.00
C ALA A 76 -7.49 -16.34 8.75
N LEU A 77 -6.46 -15.63 8.27
CA LEU A 77 -5.17 -15.54 8.96
C LEU A 77 -5.26 -14.83 10.31
N LEU A 78 -6.02 -13.72 10.41
CA LEU A 78 -6.24 -13.04 11.68
C LEU A 78 -7.02 -13.90 12.68
N LYS A 79 -7.99 -14.67 12.19
CA LYS A 79 -8.67 -15.67 13.02
C LYS A 79 -7.69 -16.74 13.51
N PHE A 80 -6.83 -17.27 12.63
CA PHE A 80 -5.78 -18.21 13.01
C PHE A 80 -4.87 -17.67 14.12
N TYR A 81 -4.52 -16.37 14.10
CA TYR A 81 -3.78 -15.74 15.20
C TYR A 81 -4.55 -15.77 16.53
N ILE A 82 -5.85 -15.47 16.50
CA ILE A 82 -6.73 -15.52 17.70
C ILE A 82 -6.83 -16.94 18.23
N ASP A 83 -7.07 -17.91 17.35
CA ASP A 83 -7.18 -19.33 17.70
C ASP A 83 -5.84 -19.89 18.23
N SER A 84 -4.72 -19.29 17.80
CA SER A 84 -3.37 -19.59 18.31
C SER A 84 -3.04 -18.90 19.64
N GLY A 85 -3.98 -18.12 20.21
CA GLY A 85 -3.85 -17.50 21.54
C GLY A 85 -3.47 -16.01 21.56
N ASP A 86 -3.59 -15.28 20.44
CA ASP A 86 -3.34 -13.83 20.41
C ASP A 86 -4.47 -13.03 21.09
N SER A 87 -4.37 -12.93 22.42
CA SER A 87 -5.29 -12.18 23.26
C SER A 87 -5.28 -10.66 23.00
N PHE A 88 -4.17 -10.11 22.50
CA PHE A 88 -4.07 -8.69 22.19
C PHE A 88 -4.90 -8.35 20.94
N LEU A 89 -4.77 -9.17 19.90
CA LEU A 89 -5.57 -9.05 18.69
C LEU A 89 -7.05 -9.27 18.98
N GLN A 90 -7.40 -10.31 19.74
CA GLN A 90 -8.78 -10.58 20.12
C GLN A 90 -9.40 -9.37 20.83
N LYS A 91 -8.76 -8.88 21.89
CA LYS A 91 -9.23 -7.72 22.64
C LYS A 91 -9.33 -6.47 21.76
N HIS A 92 -8.40 -6.28 20.82
CA HIS A 92 -8.46 -5.16 19.89
C HIS A 92 -9.70 -5.25 19.00
N LEU A 93 -10.01 -6.40 18.42
CA LEU A 93 -11.15 -6.54 17.52
C LEU A 93 -12.49 -6.43 18.26
N GLU A 94 -12.55 -6.84 19.53
CA GLU A 94 -13.74 -6.71 20.38
C GLU A 94 -13.98 -5.26 20.86
N THR A 95 -12.91 -4.50 21.14
CA THR A 95 -13.01 -3.17 21.76
C THR A 95 -12.82 -2.00 20.79
N ALA A 96 -12.22 -2.23 19.63
CA ALA A 96 -11.92 -1.16 18.70
C ALA A 96 -13.20 -0.64 18.01
N PRO A 97 -13.29 0.67 17.76
CA PRO A 97 -14.35 1.21 16.91
C PRO A 97 -14.19 0.68 15.48
N LYS A 98 -15.31 0.57 14.74
CA LYS A 98 -15.34 -0.06 13.40
C LYS A 98 -14.28 0.49 12.43
N ASN A 99 -13.98 1.78 12.50
CA ASN A 99 -12.97 2.47 11.68
C ASN A 99 -11.51 2.15 12.05
N ALA A 100 -11.26 1.62 13.24
CA ALA A 100 -9.93 1.30 13.77
C ALA A 100 -9.69 -0.20 13.96
N THR A 101 -10.55 -1.06 13.40
CA THR A 101 -10.33 -2.52 13.36
C THR A 101 -9.29 -2.91 12.30
N TYR A 102 -9.03 -2.04 11.32
CA TYR A 102 -8.18 -2.27 10.16
C TYR A 102 -8.56 -3.48 9.27
N LEU A 103 -9.75 -4.06 9.50
CA LEU A 103 -10.28 -5.17 8.70
C LEU A 103 -10.94 -4.72 7.39
N SER A 104 -11.36 -3.45 7.33
CA SER A 104 -12.12 -2.95 6.18
C SER A 104 -11.31 -2.96 4.88
N LYS A 105 -12.00 -3.20 3.76
CA LYS A 105 -11.45 -3.15 2.39
C LYS A 105 -10.76 -1.80 2.11
N THR A 106 -11.35 -0.71 2.57
CA THR A 106 -10.87 0.66 2.36
C THR A 106 -9.60 0.94 3.14
N THR A 107 -9.55 0.55 4.42
CA THR A 107 -8.38 0.75 5.28
C THR A 107 -7.19 -0.07 4.75
N ARG A 108 -7.40 -1.33 4.35
CA ARG A 108 -6.33 -2.19 3.81
C ARG A 108 -5.75 -1.66 2.49
N ASN A 109 -6.60 -1.23 1.55
CA ASN A 109 -6.14 -0.66 0.29
C ASN A 109 -5.26 0.59 0.48
N CYS A 110 -5.63 1.46 1.42
CA CYS A 110 -4.85 2.65 1.74
C CYS A 110 -3.44 2.31 2.25
N HIS A 111 -3.30 1.27 3.08
CA HIS A 111 -1.99 0.86 3.62
C HIS A 111 -1.12 0.20 2.54
N TYR A 112 -1.70 -0.63 1.67
CA TYR A 112 -0.97 -1.18 0.52
C TYR A 112 -0.43 -0.08 -0.39
N GLN A 113 -1.28 0.88 -0.77
CA GLN A 113 -0.89 2.03 -1.60
C GLN A 113 0.17 2.94 -0.97
N LYS A 114 0.30 2.94 0.37
CA LYS A 114 1.34 3.71 1.07
C LYS A 114 2.65 2.94 1.19
N SER A 115 2.59 1.63 1.40
CA SER A 115 3.78 0.77 1.49
C SER A 115 4.54 0.71 0.17
N THR A 116 3.85 0.77 -0.98
CA THR A 116 4.49 0.80 -2.30
C THR A 116 5.14 2.17 -2.61
N ARG A 117 4.80 3.24 -1.88
CA ARG A 117 5.39 4.58 -2.07
C ARG A 117 6.72 4.78 -1.37
N GLN A 118 7.09 3.91 -0.43
CA GLN A 118 8.40 3.94 0.22
C GLN A 118 9.39 3.22 -0.70
N ASP A 119 10.45 3.93 -1.11
CA ASP A 119 11.58 3.48 -1.94
C ASP A 119 11.61 3.95 -3.41
N LYS A 120 10.89 5.04 -3.78
CA LYS A 120 11.11 5.71 -5.07
C LYS A 120 12.33 6.64 -5.05
N GLU A 121 13.50 6.12 -4.74
CA GLU A 121 14.77 6.86 -4.89
C GLU A 121 15.27 6.86 -6.34
N ALA A 122 14.70 6.01 -7.20
CA ALA A 122 15.08 5.94 -8.59
C ALA A 122 14.55 7.15 -9.36
N LYS A 123 15.47 8.02 -9.79
CA LYS A 123 15.15 9.16 -10.66
C LYS A 123 14.53 8.69 -11.97
N TYR A 124 15.12 7.69 -12.62
CA TYR A 124 14.72 7.21 -13.95
C TYR A 124 13.95 5.91 -13.89
N TYR A 125 12.98 5.76 -14.79
CA TYR A 125 12.13 4.57 -14.87
C TYR A 125 11.73 4.26 -16.32
N ALA A 126 11.26 3.04 -16.53
CA ALA A 126 10.55 2.61 -17.73
C ALA A 126 9.09 2.34 -17.40
N VAL A 127 8.18 2.60 -18.35
CA VAL A 127 6.77 2.22 -18.24
C VAL A 127 6.54 0.92 -18.98
N LEU A 128 5.80 0.00 -18.37
CA LEU A 128 5.38 -1.25 -18.98
C LEU A 128 3.85 -1.32 -19.01
N GLY A 129 3.29 -1.85 -20.09
CA GLY A 129 1.86 -2.09 -20.19
C GLY A 129 1.57 -3.50 -20.71
N ASP A 130 0.62 -4.17 -20.08
CA ASP A 130 0.16 -5.50 -20.50
C ASP A 130 -1.37 -5.56 -20.56
N GLU A 131 -1.87 -6.09 -21.67
CA GLU A 131 -3.30 -6.20 -21.98
C GLU A 131 -3.89 -7.39 -21.24
N THR A 132 -4.88 -7.15 -20.39
CA THR A 132 -5.53 -8.18 -19.57
C THR A 132 -7.04 -8.02 -19.62
N ALA A 133 -7.77 -9.14 -19.50
CA ALA A 133 -9.22 -9.10 -19.30
C ALA A 133 -9.55 -9.21 -17.80
N ASP A 134 -10.57 -8.48 -17.35
CA ASP A 134 -11.08 -8.66 -15.99
C ASP A 134 -12.03 -9.86 -15.86
N ALA A 135 -12.52 -10.12 -14.64
CA ALA A 135 -13.42 -11.24 -14.36
C ALA A 135 -14.78 -11.17 -15.09
N SER A 136 -15.15 -10.00 -15.65
CA SER A 136 -16.32 -9.81 -16.49
C SER A 136 -16.03 -9.90 -17.99
N GLY A 137 -14.77 -10.13 -18.38
CA GLY A 137 -14.33 -10.19 -19.77
C GLY A 137 -14.10 -8.82 -20.40
N THR A 138 -14.03 -7.75 -19.60
CA THR A 138 -13.74 -6.41 -20.11
C THR A 138 -12.24 -6.23 -20.24
N GLU A 139 -11.78 -5.74 -21.39
CA GLU A 139 -10.37 -5.43 -21.65
C GLU A 139 -9.88 -4.27 -20.76
N GLN A 140 -8.71 -4.45 -20.17
CA GLN A 140 -8.03 -3.50 -19.32
C GLN A 140 -6.54 -3.50 -19.63
N LEU A 141 -5.89 -2.35 -19.46
CA LEU A 141 -4.45 -2.24 -19.56
C LEU A 141 -3.86 -2.16 -18.16
N SER A 142 -3.06 -3.17 -17.80
CA SER A 142 -2.28 -3.16 -16.57
C SER A 142 -1.01 -2.35 -16.79
N VAL A 143 -0.74 -1.38 -15.91
CA VAL A 143 0.40 -0.46 -16.04
C VAL A 143 1.38 -0.70 -14.91
N TYR A 144 2.64 -0.91 -15.27
CA TYR A 144 3.75 -1.12 -14.35
C TYR A 144 4.86 -0.09 -14.62
N ILE A 145 5.70 0.13 -13.62
CA ILE A 145 6.97 0.81 -13.78
C ILE A 145 8.10 -0.17 -13.50
N ARG A 146 9.19 -0.06 -14.25
CA ARG A 146 10.44 -0.76 -14.00
C ARG A 146 11.53 0.27 -13.70
N TYR A 147 12.23 0.13 -12.58
CA TYR A 147 13.32 1.03 -12.19
C TYR A 147 14.45 0.28 -11.49
N VAL A 148 15.61 0.92 -11.41
CA VAL A 148 16.79 0.35 -10.76
C VAL A 148 16.99 1.04 -9.41
N ASN A 149 17.02 0.26 -8.34
CA ASN A 149 17.49 0.74 -7.05
C ASN A 149 19.02 0.72 -7.07
N ILE A 150 19.63 1.89 -7.21
CA ILE A 150 21.10 2.03 -7.34
C ILE A 150 21.81 1.54 -6.08
N GLN A 151 21.26 1.83 -4.89
CA GLN A 151 21.89 1.44 -3.62
C GLN A 151 21.97 -0.08 -3.45
N LYS A 152 20.90 -0.78 -3.84
CA LYS A 152 20.80 -2.24 -3.70
C LYS A 152 21.26 -2.98 -4.96
N SER A 153 21.52 -2.27 -6.06
CA SER A 153 21.80 -2.84 -7.39
C SER A 153 20.74 -3.85 -7.84
N THR A 154 19.48 -3.59 -7.51
CA THR A 154 18.33 -4.45 -7.82
C THR A 154 17.38 -3.78 -8.80
N ILE A 155 16.79 -4.57 -9.69
CA ILE A 155 15.70 -4.13 -10.56
C ILE A 155 14.39 -4.34 -9.82
N HIS A 156 13.53 -3.33 -9.84
CA HIS A 156 12.21 -3.37 -9.25
C HIS A 156 11.15 -3.14 -10.32
N GLU A 157 10.08 -3.90 -10.23
CA GLU A 157 8.85 -3.69 -10.97
C GLU A 157 7.73 -3.41 -9.99
N GLU A 158 6.94 -2.37 -10.28
CA GLU A 158 5.86 -1.95 -9.41
C GLU A 158 4.60 -1.67 -10.22
N PHE A 159 3.51 -2.30 -9.80
CA PHE A 159 2.19 -2.06 -10.39
C PHE A 159 1.66 -0.67 -10.00
N ILE A 160 1.15 0.08 -10.98
CA ILE A 160 0.59 1.41 -10.77
C ILE A 160 -0.94 1.35 -10.72
N CYS A 161 -1.56 0.82 -11.78
CA CYS A 161 -3.01 0.82 -11.94
C CYS A 161 -3.48 -0.11 -13.07
N PHE A 162 -4.77 -0.40 -13.07
CA PHE A 162 -5.49 -0.85 -14.26
C PHE A 162 -6.15 0.36 -14.92
N LEU A 163 -6.01 0.46 -16.23
CA LEU A 163 -6.71 1.42 -17.07
C LEU A 163 -7.85 0.69 -17.79
N SER A 164 -9.06 1.23 -17.69
CA SER A 164 -10.20 0.68 -18.41
C SER A 164 -10.08 1.04 -19.89
N ALA A 165 -10.11 0.04 -20.76
CA ALA A 165 -9.94 0.22 -22.19
C ALA A 165 -11.28 0.56 -22.88
N THR A 166 -12.07 1.46 -22.28
CA THR A 166 -13.34 1.94 -22.88
C THR A 166 -13.12 2.78 -24.13
N ASP A 167 -11.93 3.38 -24.27
CA ASP A 167 -11.47 4.09 -25.46
C ASP A 167 -10.10 3.53 -25.86
N LEU A 168 -10.10 2.55 -26.76
CA LEU A 168 -8.93 1.80 -27.24
C LEU A 168 -7.99 2.61 -28.14
N THR A 169 -8.20 3.92 -28.27
CA THR A 169 -7.30 4.74 -29.06
C THR A 169 -5.97 4.93 -28.33
N GLY A 170 -4.85 4.83 -29.07
CA GLY A 170 -3.53 5.08 -28.51
C GLY A 170 -3.39 6.46 -27.86
N ALA A 171 -4.21 7.45 -28.27
CA ALA A 171 -4.27 8.78 -27.67
C ALA A 171 -4.85 8.75 -26.24
N ALA A 172 -6.03 8.15 -26.07
CA ALA A 172 -6.71 8.07 -24.79
C ALA A 172 -5.85 7.32 -23.76
N LEU A 173 -5.30 6.18 -24.16
CA LEU A 173 -4.43 5.37 -23.30
C LEU A 173 -3.14 6.10 -22.92
N THR A 174 -2.50 6.80 -23.86
CA THR A 174 -1.30 7.61 -23.53
C THR A 174 -1.63 8.68 -22.50
N ASN A 175 -2.75 9.38 -22.65
CA ASN A 175 -3.17 10.43 -21.70
C ASN A 175 -3.45 9.85 -20.32
N GLN A 176 -4.15 8.72 -20.25
CA GLN A 176 -4.42 8.03 -18.99
C GLN A 176 -3.12 7.56 -18.30
N ILE A 177 -2.17 6.98 -19.04
CA ILE A 177 -0.86 6.59 -18.50
C ILE A 177 -0.15 7.81 -17.91
N VAL A 178 -0.07 8.92 -18.64
CA VAL A 178 0.60 10.14 -18.16
C VAL A 178 -0.09 10.72 -16.92
N GLN A 179 -1.43 10.73 -16.89
CA GLN A 179 -2.19 11.17 -15.72
C GLN A 179 -1.90 10.31 -14.49
N GLU A 180 -1.87 8.99 -14.64
CA GLU A 180 -1.59 8.07 -13.54
C GLU A 180 -0.14 8.17 -13.05
N LEU A 181 0.83 8.31 -13.96
CA LEU A 181 2.22 8.58 -13.60
C LEU A 181 2.35 9.86 -12.76
N ASN A 182 1.74 10.96 -13.22
CA ASN A 182 1.72 12.22 -12.47
C ASN A 182 1.03 12.08 -11.11
N ARG A 183 -0.08 11.34 -11.03
CA ARG A 183 -0.81 11.07 -9.78
C ARG A 183 0.05 10.35 -8.74
N VAL A 184 0.96 9.48 -9.18
CA VAL A 184 1.91 8.77 -8.29
C VAL A 184 3.25 9.49 -8.12
N GLY A 185 3.36 10.74 -8.60
CA GLY A 185 4.56 11.59 -8.46
C GLY A 185 5.70 11.24 -9.42
N LEU A 186 5.41 10.53 -10.52
CA LEU A 186 6.40 10.18 -11.53
C LEU A 186 6.33 11.15 -12.70
N GLN A 187 7.46 11.81 -12.94
CA GLN A 187 7.66 12.81 -13.97
C GLN A 187 8.02 12.18 -15.32
N VAL A 188 7.27 12.52 -16.38
CA VAL A 188 7.50 12.02 -17.75
C VAL A 188 8.90 12.41 -18.27
N GLU A 189 9.47 13.51 -17.76
CA GLU A 189 10.83 13.96 -18.06
C GLU A 189 11.90 12.92 -17.68
N ASN A 190 11.58 12.06 -16.72
CA ASN A 190 12.46 11.00 -16.22
C ASN A 190 12.19 9.63 -16.84
N LEU A 191 11.21 9.51 -17.75
CA LEU A 191 10.95 8.28 -18.48
C LEU A 191 12.12 7.98 -19.45
N ARG A 192 12.68 6.77 -19.37
CA ARG A 192 13.83 6.33 -20.19
C ARG A 192 13.59 5.03 -20.95
N GLY A 193 12.51 4.31 -20.62
CA GLY A 193 12.10 3.12 -21.34
C GLY A 193 10.59 3.02 -21.45
N GLN A 194 10.14 2.27 -22.44
CA GLN A 194 8.74 1.90 -22.61
C GLN A 194 8.67 0.46 -23.17
N GLY A 195 7.74 -0.34 -22.69
CA GLY A 195 7.49 -1.70 -23.18
C GLY A 195 6.01 -2.00 -23.11
N TYR A 196 5.46 -2.58 -24.17
CA TYR A 196 4.04 -2.88 -24.24
C TYR A 196 3.87 -4.24 -24.91
N ASP A 197 3.12 -5.12 -24.26
CA ASP A 197 2.62 -6.36 -24.86
C ASP A 197 1.17 -6.15 -25.27
N GLY A 198 0.80 -6.57 -26.48
CA GLY A 198 -0.57 -6.43 -26.99
C GLY A 198 -0.70 -5.94 -28.43
N SER A 199 -1.95 -5.68 -28.81
CA SER A 199 -2.35 -5.44 -30.20
C SER A 199 -1.63 -4.25 -30.87
N ALA A 200 -1.18 -4.47 -32.11
CA ALA A 200 -0.52 -3.45 -32.94
C ALA A 200 -1.40 -2.20 -33.18
N HIS A 201 -2.72 -2.30 -33.01
CA HIS A 201 -3.63 -1.17 -33.16
C HIS A 201 -3.49 -0.17 -31.99
N ILE A 202 -3.23 -0.67 -30.79
CA ILE A 202 -3.13 0.09 -29.55
C ILE A 202 -1.70 0.59 -29.33
N PHE A 203 -0.72 -0.28 -29.57
CA PHE A 203 0.70 -0.02 -29.27
C PHE A 203 1.56 0.25 -30.52
N GLY A 204 0.94 0.41 -31.69
CA GLY A 204 1.63 0.54 -32.98
C GLY A 204 2.57 1.74 -33.15
N LYS A 205 3.46 1.57 -34.14
CA LYS A 205 4.59 2.44 -34.49
C LYS A 205 4.24 3.77 -35.20
N LEU A 206 2.98 3.98 -35.60
CA LEU A 206 2.55 5.21 -36.30
C LEU A 206 1.57 6.06 -35.49
N SER A 207 0.63 5.45 -34.77
CA SER A 207 -0.44 6.16 -34.05
C SER A 207 -0.72 5.62 -32.64
N GLY A 208 -0.07 4.51 -32.27
CA GLY A 208 -0.24 3.84 -30.98
C GLY A 208 0.50 4.51 -29.83
N VAL A 209 0.30 3.97 -28.62
CA VAL A 209 0.90 4.48 -27.37
C VAL A 209 2.42 4.60 -27.48
N GLN A 210 3.08 3.60 -28.09
CA GLN A 210 4.53 3.61 -28.30
C GLN A 210 5.02 4.90 -28.97
N SER A 211 4.37 5.27 -30.07
CA SER A 211 4.73 6.43 -30.89
C SER A 211 4.50 7.74 -30.14
N ARG A 212 3.39 7.82 -29.43
CA ARG A 212 2.98 9.02 -28.68
C ARG A 212 3.86 9.24 -27.46
N VAL A 213 4.18 8.19 -26.72
CA VAL A 213 5.14 8.25 -25.61
C VAL A 213 6.53 8.64 -26.12
N LYS A 214 6.95 8.16 -27.29
CA LYS A 214 8.20 8.60 -27.93
C LYS A 214 8.20 10.07 -28.33
N GLN A 215 7.06 10.63 -28.73
CA GLN A 215 6.92 12.06 -29.02
C GLN A 215 6.99 12.91 -27.74
N LEU A 216 6.34 12.45 -26.65
CA LEU A 216 6.38 13.13 -25.36
C LEU A 216 7.76 13.08 -24.71
N GLN A 217 8.43 11.93 -24.82
CA GLN A 217 9.76 11.71 -24.27
C GLN A 217 10.64 10.98 -25.30
N PRO A 218 11.43 11.72 -26.10
CA PRO A 218 12.32 11.15 -27.10
C PRO A 218 13.37 10.19 -26.53
N LEU A 219 13.73 10.32 -25.24
CA LEU A 219 14.68 9.43 -24.57
C LEU A 219 14.05 8.11 -24.09
N ALA A 220 12.72 7.94 -24.18
CA ALA A 220 12.06 6.70 -23.82
C ALA A 220 12.25 5.67 -24.94
N THR A 221 13.22 4.78 -24.78
CA THR A 221 13.48 3.71 -25.76
C THR A 221 12.46 2.60 -25.62
N TYR A 222 11.89 2.18 -26.75
CA TYR A 222 10.98 1.05 -26.76
C TYR A 222 11.75 -0.27 -26.75
N MET A 223 11.34 -1.15 -25.85
CA MET A 223 11.82 -2.53 -25.74
C MET A 223 10.61 -3.45 -25.88
N HIS A 224 10.73 -4.47 -26.73
CA HIS A 224 9.72 -5.50 -26.87
C HIS A 224 9.92 -6.57 -25.79
#